data_AF-A0A352KGA2-F1
#
_entry.id   AF-A0A352KGA2-F1
#
_cell.length_a   1.000
_cell.length_b   1.000
_cell.length_c   1.000
_cell.angle_alpha   90.00
_cell.angle_beta   90.00
_cell.angle_gamma   90.00
#
_symmetry.space_group_name_H-M   'P 1'
#
loop_
_entity.id
_entity.type
_entity.pdbx_description
1 polymer ?
#
loop_
_entity_poly.entity_id
_entity_poly.type
_entity_poly.pdbx_seq_one_letter_code
_entity_poly.pdbx_strand_id
1 'polypeptide(L)' 'MSSTISQTPLTGAELAGFVPHRPERPEKSEGGVAFKLVSEFEPAGDQPQAIAELVSGIRAAEQDQVLLGVTGSGKTYTMA' A
#
# COMPACT_ATOMS: atom_id res chain seq x y z
N MET A 1 -5.04 -52.39 26.25
CA MET A 1 -6.07 -51.50 25.69
C MET A 1 -5.41 -50.67 24.60
N SER A 2 -5.48 -51.15 23.35
CA SER A 2 -4.83 -50.54 22.18
C SER A 2 -5.81 -49.53 21.58
N SER A 3 -5.49 -48.24 21.65
CA SER A 3 -6.27 -47.18 21.00
C SER A 3 -5.61 -46.83 19.67
N THR A 4 -6.16 -47.34 18.58
CA THR A 4 -5.75 -47.02 17.21
C THR A 4 -6.22 -45.61 16.86
N ILE A 5 -5.28 -44.66 16.74
CA ILE A 5 -5.54 -43.33 16.17
C ILE A 5 -5.61 -43.52 14.65
N SER A 6 -6.81 -43.41 14.08
CA SER A 6 -6.99 -43.39 12.62
C SER A 6 -6.59 -42.00 12.11
N GLN A 7 -5.40 -41.88 11.52
CA GLN A 7 -5.03 -40.70 10.74
C GLN A 7 -5.67 -40.85 9.35
N THR A 8 -6.76 -40.13 9.13
CA THR A 8 -7.30 -39.90 7.79
C THR A 8 -6.41 -38.87 7.08
N PRO A 9 -5.85 -39.16 5.89
CA PRO A 9 -5.13 -38.15 5.13
C PRO A 9 -6.14 -37.13 4.58
N LEU A 10 -5.91 -35.84 4.85
CA LEU A 10 -6.69 -34.75 4.25
C LEU A 10 -6.50 -34.81 2.72
N THR A 11 -7.61 -34.78 1.98
CA THR A 11 -7.56 -34.81 0.51
C THR A 11 -7.35 -33.41 -0.04
N GLY A 12 -6.70 -33.30 -1.21
CA GLY A 12 -6.33 -32.00 -1.81
C GLY A 12 -7.48 -31.03 -2.08
N ALA A 13 -8.74 -31.48 -1.96
CA ALA A 13 -9.93 -30.64 -2.08
C ALA A 13 -10.14 -29.69 -0.88
N GLU A 14 -9.62 -30.03 0.32
CA GLU A 14 -9.78 -29.20 1.52
C GLU A 14 -8.83 -27.99 1.55
N LEU A 15 -7.75 -28.02 0.76
CA LEU A 15 -6.82 -26.90 0.59
C LEU A 15 -7.28 -25.87 -0.46
N ALA A 16 -8.34 -26.15 -1.21
CA ALA A 16 -8.80 -25.33 -2.34
C ALA A 16 -9.90 -24.31 -1.99
N GLY A 17 -10.32 -24.23 -0.71
CA GLY A 17 -11.53 -23.50 -0.31
C GLY A 17 -11.39 -21.99 -0.05
N PHE A 18 -10.18 -21.44 -0.05
CA PHE A 18 -9.99 -20.01 0.24
C PHE A 18 -9.80 -19.20 -1.06
N VAL A 19 -10.89 -18.57 -1.52
CA VAL A 19 -10.85 -17.51 -2.53
C VAL A 19 -11.08 -16.18 -1.81
N PRO A 20 -10.03 -15.36 -1.59
CA PRO A 20 -10.21 -14.07 -0.95
C PRO A 20 -11.10 -13.17 -1.82
N HIS A 21 -12.14 -12.60 -1.21
CA HIS A 21 -13.04 -11.66 -1.87
C HIS A 21 -12.25 -10.47 -2.42
N ARG A 22 -12.16 -10.37 -3.75
CA ARG A 22 -11.58 -9.23 -4.45
C ARG A 22 -12.74 -8.33 -4.90
N PRO A 23 -12.98 -7.18 -4.26
CA PRO A 23 -14.02 -6.26 -4.71
C PRO A 23 -13.72 -5.79 -6.14
N GLU A 24 -14.76 -5.43 -6.88
CA GLU A 24 -14.60 -4.76 -8.16
C GLU A 24 -13.86 -3.43 -7.94
N ARG A 25 -12.80 -3.22 -8.72
CA ARG A 25 -12.02 -1.98 -8.64
C ARG A 25 -12.90 -0.86 -9.19
N PRO A 26 -13.02 0.28 -8.50
CA PRO A 26 -13.72 1.42 -9.09
C PRO A 26 -13.09 1.76 -10.44
N GLU A 27 -13.91 2.31 -11.34
CA GLU A 27 -13.41 2.89 -12.58
C GLU A 27 -12.32 3.91 -12.23
N LYS A 28 -11.25 3.92 -13.03
CA LYS A 28 -10.16 4.87 -12.83
C LYS A 28 -10.77 6.27 -12.92
N SER A 29 -10.53 7.09 -11.91
CA SER A 29 -10.88 8.51 -12.00
C SER A 29 -10.21 9.07 -13.24
N GLU A 30 -10.99 9.47 -14.23
CA GLU A 30 -10.47 10.29 -15.31
C GLU A 30 -9.97 11.59 -14.66
N GLY A 31 -8.74 11.99 -15.01
CA GLY A 31 -8.09 13.14 -14.37
C GLY A 31 -8.91 14.43 -14.47
N GLY A 32 -8.49 15.48 -13.77
CA GLY A 32 -9.14 16.80 -13.82
C GLY A 32 -9.88 17.21 -12.55
N VAL A 33 -10.02 16.30 -11.58
CA VAL A 33 -10.41 16.65 -10.20
C VAL A 33 -9.16 16.83 -9.35
N ALA A 34 -9.06 17.96 -8.66
CA ALA A 34 -7.94 18.23 -7.76
C ALA A 34 -7.98 17.31 -6.53
N PHE A 35 -6.83 16.72 -6.18
CA PHE A 35 -6.68 15.98 -4.93
C PHE A 35 -6.70 16.95 -3.74
N LYS A 36 -7.45 16.60 -2.69
CA LYS A 36 -7.50 17.36 -1.43
C LYS A 36 -7.04 16.46 -0.29
N LEU A 37 -5.87 16.77 0.27
CA LEU A 37 -5.38 16.11 1.47
C LEU A 37 -6.20 16.58 2.68
N VAL A 38 -6.65 15.63 3.51
CA VAL A 38 -7.33 15.89 4.78
C VAL A 38 -6.48 15.26 5.88
N SER A 39 -5.98 16.10 6.78
CA SER A 39 -5.09 15.70 7.88
C SER A 39 -5.26 16.66 9.06
N GLU A 40 -5.10 16.13 10.27
CA GLU A 40 -5.00 16.93 11.51
C GLU A 40 -3.56 17.40 11.79
N PHE A 41 -2.59 16.83 11.07
CA PHE A 41 -1.17 17.10 11.20
C PHE A 41 -0.65 17.86 9.98
N GLU A 42 0.38 18.68 10.22
CA GLU A 42 1.19 19.33 9.18
C GLU A 42 2.50 18.54 8.94
N PRO A 43 3.08 18.60 7.73
CA PRO A 43 4.37 17.99 7.47
C PRO A 43 5.46 18.53 8.42
N ALA A 44 6.26 17.64 8.97
CA ALA A 44 7.29 17.98 9.96
C ALA A 44 8.61 17.25 9.72
N GLY A 45 9.69 17.71 10.37
CA GLY A 45 11.04 17.16 10.17
C GLY A 45 11.50 17.35 8.72
N ASP A 46 11.98 16.28 8.10
CA ASP A 46 12.47 16.31 6.70
C ASP A 46 11.36 16.18 5.65
N GLN A 47 10.10 15.97 6.06
CA GLN A 47 8.99 15.78 5.13
C GLN A 47 8.74 16.97 4.21
N PRO A 48 8.75 18.25 4.66
CA PRO A 48 8.54 19.38 3.77
C PRO A 48 9.58 19.46 2.64
N GLN A 49 10.84 19.13 2.95
CA GLN A 49 11.92 19.11 1.97
C GLN A 49 11.73 17.97 0.97
N ALA A 50 11.46 16.76 1.44
CA ALA A 50 11.22 15.60 0.57
C ALA A 50 10.03 15.85 -0.38
N ILE A 51 8.94 16.46 0.10
CA ILE A 51 7.80 16.84 -0.75
C ILE A 51 8.25 17.84 -1.82
N ALA A 52 8.98 18.89 -1.44
CA ALA A 52 9.44 19.91 -2.38
C ALA A 52 10.34 19.34 -3.48
N GLU A 53 11.28 18.46 -3.12
CA GLU A 53 12.16 17.77 -4.07
C GLU A 53 11.39 16.93 -5.07
N LEU A 54 10.45 16.11 -4.59
CA LEU A 54 9.63 15.25 -5.46
C LEU A 54 8.72 16.05 -6.39
N VAL A 55 8.10 17.12 -5.88
CA VAL A 55 7.31 18.04 -6.70
C VAL A 55 8.17 18.69 -7.78
N SER A 56 9.42 19.04 -7.45
CA SER A 56 10.35 19.62 -8.42
C SER A 56 10.74 18.63 -9.52
N GLY A 57 11.02 17.36 -9.18
CA GLY A 57 11.35 16.32 -10.16
C GLY A 57 10.17 16.00 -11.09
N ILE A 58 8.94 15.97 -10.55
CA ILE A 58 7.72 15.82 -11.37
C ILE A 58 7.59 16.96 -12.38
N ARG A 59 7.81 18.21 -11.94
CA ARG A 59 7.77 19.39 -12.82
C ARG A 59 8.89 19.39 -13.86
N ALA A 60 10.03 18.79 -13.55
CA ALA A 60 11.14 18.58 -14.47
C ALA A 60 10.94 17.38 -15.42
N ALA A 61 9.79 16.69 -15.33
CA ALA A 61 9.48 15.48 -16.09
C ALA A 61 10.48 14.32 -15.86
N GLU A 62 11.05 14.24 -14.67
CA GLU A 62 11.84 13.09 -14.23
C GLU A 62 10.94 11.86 -14.11
N GLN A 63 11.30 10.78 -14.82
CA GLN A 63 10.50 9.55 -14.84
C GLN A 63 10.67 8.72 -13.57
N ASP A 64 11.90 8.65 -13.05
CA ASP A 64 12.25 7.81 -11.93
C ASP A 64 12.75 8.67 -10.76
N GLN A 65 12.07 8.55 -9.62
CA GLN A 65 12.44 9.24 -8.38
C GLN A 65 12.33 8.28 -7.20
N VAL A 66 13.24 8.40 -6.23
CA VAL A 66 13.31 7.51 -5.06
C VAL A 66 13.18 8.32 -3.78
N LEU A 67 12.10 8.09 -3.02
CA LEU A 67 11.97 8.61 -1.66
C LEU A 67 12.69 7.68 -0.67
N LEU A 68 13.90 8.06 -0.26
CA LEU A 68 14.62 7.37 0.81
C LEU A 68 14.13 7.89 2.16
N GLY A 69 13.62 6.99 3.01
CA GLY A 69 13.19 7.35 4.35
C GLY A 69 13.28 6.19 5.33
N VAL A 70 13.64 6.49 6.57
CA VAL A 70 13.73 5.50 7.66
C VAL A 70 12.34 4.98 8.07
N THR A 71 12.29 3.87 8.81
CA THR A 71 11.01 3.33 9.34
C THR A 71 10.40 4.32 10.32
N GLY A 72 9.09 4.59 10.20
CA GLY A 72 8.39 5.54 11.09
C GLY A 72 8.47 7.01 10.70
N SER A 73 9.19 7.38 9.63
CA SER A 73 9.32 8.79 9.20
C SER A 73 8.08 9.38 8.50
N GLY A 74 7.00 8.62 8.38
CA GLY A 74 5.77 9.09 7.73
C GLY A 74 5.80 9.11 6.20
N LYS A 75 6.54 8.20 5.54
CA LYS A 75 6.63 8.14 4.05
C LYS A 75 5.27 8.16 3.34
N THR A 76 4.25 7.52 3.89
CA THR A 76 2.89 7.55 3.33
C THR A 76 2.31 8.95 3.31
N TYR A 77 2.52 9.71 4.38
CA TYR A 77 2.04 11.09 4.49
C TYR A 77 2.81 12.02 3.56
N THR A 78 4.11 11.79 3.37
CA THR A 78 4.94 12.50 2.37
C THR A 78 4.47 12.29 0.93
N MET A 79 3.82 11.16 0.61
CA MET A 79 3.34 10.84 -0.74
C MET A 79 1.91 11.30 -1.04
N ALA A 80 1.12 11.63 -0.01
CA ALA A 80 -0.31 11.89 -0.12
C ALA A 80 -0.60 13.36 -0.48
#